data_AF-A0A8C4KTG6-F1
#
_entry.id   AF-A0A8C4KTG6-F1
#
_cell.length_a   1.000
_cell.length_b   1.000
_cell.length_c   1.000
_cell.angle_alpha   90.00
_cell.angle_beta   90.00
_cell.angle_gamma   90.00
#
_symmetry.space_group_name_H-M   'P 1'
#
loop_
_entity.id
_entity.type
_entity.pdbx_description
1 polymer ?
#
loop_
_entity_poly.entity_id
_entity_poly.type
_entity_poly.pdbx_seq_one_letter_code
_entity_poly.pdbx_strand_id
1 'polypeptide(L)'
;MDPLRWSPSPCTSRPPSPRTPPCEMLGHVGIEAVLEQLKIKAMKMGFEFNIMVVGQSGLGKSTMVNTLFKSKMWKSTLPGLGVPMPQTLQLQSVTHIIEENGVKLKLTVTDTPGFGDQINNDKCLRPLDIEFLQRLCRTVNVVPVIARADSLTIEEREAFRRRIQHDLRAHCIEVYPQKCFDEDINDRILNSKIRDRIPFAVVGADQEHLVNGRCVLGRKTKWGIIEVENMAHCEFPLLRDLLIRSHLQDLKDITHNVHYENYRVFRLNQSHALPRGPGWVNLAPAPADLTATPGPWKVRWQAHDSSDEEC
;
A
#
# COMPACT_ATOMS: atom_id res chain seq x y z
N MET A 1 -82.82 31.56 -36.80
CA MET A 1 -83.16 30.39 -37.61
C MET A 1 -82.05 29.38 -37.38
N ASP A 2 -82.44 28.18 -36.96
CA ASP A 2 -81.70 27.01 -36.47
C ASP A 2 -81.16 26.96 -35.01
N PRO A 3 -81.31 25.80 -34.33
CA PRO A 3 -81.83 25.76 -32.95
C PRO A 3 -80.97 24.99 -31.92
N LEU A 4 -81.47 25.03 -30.68
CA LEU A 4 -80.95 24.42 -29.44
C LEU A 4 -80.98 22.87 -29.39
N ARG A 5 -79.89 22.32 -28.80
CA ARG A 5 -79.83 21.31 -27.71
C ARG A 5 -80.58 19.97 -27.87
N TRP A 6 -79.85 18.85 -27.76
CA TRP A 6 -80.15 17.70 -26.87
C TRP A 6 -78.99 16.68 -26.79
N SER A 7 -78.84 16.09 -25.61
CA SER A 7 -78.10 14.87 -25.23
C SER A 7 -79.12 13.96 -24.51
N PRO A 8 -79.10 12.60 -24.48
CA PRO A 8 -77.98 11.75 -24.01
C PRO A 8 -77.86 10.28 -24.58
N SER A 9 -76.89 9.54 -24.00
CA SER A 9 -76.34 8.15 -24.03
C SER A 9 -77.21 6.92 -24.44
N PRO A 10 -76.63 5.72 -24.78
CA PRO A 10 -76.05 4.81 -23.75
C PRO A 10 -74.82 3.92 -24.15
N CYS A 11 -73.95 3.74 -23.15
CA CYS A 11 -73.18 2.55 -22.74
C CYS A 11 -72.68 1.50 -23.76
N THR A 12 -71.36 1.27 -23.77
CA THR A 12 -70.82 -0.09 -23.51
C THR A 12 -69.47 -0.02 -22.81
N SER A 13 -69.41 -0.60 -21.62
CA SER A 13 -68.26 -0.70 -20.73
C SER A 13 -67.15 -1.59 -21.32
N ARG A 14 -65.94 -1.05 -21.45
CA ARG A 14 -64.71 -1.83 -21.67
C ARG A 14 -63.98 -1.98 -20.33
N PRO A 15 -63.56 -3.19 -19.92
CA PRO A 15 -62.98 -3.41 -18.60
C PRO A 15 -61.61 -2.71 -18.50
N PRO A 16 -61.23 -2.20 -17.31
CA PRO A 16 -59.90 -1.66 -17.09
C PRO A 16 -58.87 -2.79 -17.10
N SER A 17 -57.79 -2.57 -17.85
CA SER A 17 -56.58 -3.40 -17.83
C SER A 17 -56.01 -3.52 -16.41
N PRO A 18 -55.39 -4.66 -16.06
CA PRO A 18 -54.91 -4.91 -14.70
C PRO A 18 -53.89 -3.83 -14.28
N ARG A 19 -54.14 -3.24 -13.12
CA ARG A 19 -53.22 -2.31 -12.46
C ARG A 19 -51.92 -3.06 -12.17
N THR A 20 -50.85 -2.68 -12.85
CA THR A 20 -49.50 -2.95 -12.37
C THR A 20 -49.39 -2.34 -10.97
N PRO A 21 -48.88 -3.08 -9.96
CA PRO A 21 -48.57 -2.49 -8.68
C PRO A 21 -47.58 -1.33 -8.90
N PRO A 22 -47.61 -0.27 -8.06
CA PRO A 22 -46.62 0.78 -8.13
C PRO A 22 -45.24 0.13 -7.99
N CYS A 23 -44.46 0.17 -9.07
CA CYS A 23 -43.04 -0.11 -8.99
C CYS A 23 -42.47 0.98 -8.08
N GLU A 24 -42.18 0.63 -6.83
CA GLU A 24 -41.47 1.50 -5.91
C GLU A 24 -40.24 2.05 -6.62
N MET A 25 -40.09 3.36 -6.55
CA MET A 25 -39.19 4.14 -7.38
C MET A 25 -37.81 3.47 -7.53
N LEU A 26 -37.49 3.02 -8.74
CA LEU A 26 -36.09 2.93 -9.14
C LEU A 26 -35.55 4.36 -9.01
N GLY A 27 -34.67 4.56 -8.03
CA GLY A 27 -34.05 5.84 -7.75
C GLY A 27 -33.47 6.46 -9.02
N HIS A 28 -33.45 7.80 -9.07
CA HIS A 28 -32.91 8.60 -10.18
C HIS A 28 -31.64 7.97 -10.78
N VAL A 29 -31.76 7.39 -11.99
CA VAL A 29 -30.61 6.92 -12.77
C VAL A 29 -30.28 8.01 -13.78
N GLY A 30 -29.35 8.89 -13.43
CA GLY A 30 -28.85 9.96 -14.29
C GLY A 30 -27.31 10.01 -14.28
N ILE A 31 -26.71 10.72 -15.25
CA ILE A 31 -25.25 10.95 -15.27
C ILE A 31 -24.78 11.65 -13.99
N GLU A 32 -25.63 12.46 -13.38
CA GLU A 32 -25.40 13.10 -12.07
C GLU A 32 -25.25 12.08 -10.92
N ALA A 33 -25.93 10.93 -11.01
CA ALA A 33 -25.84 9.86 -10.02
C ALA A 33 -24.61 8.96 -10.22
N VAL A 34 -23.82 9.14 -11.29
CA VAL A 34 -22.65 8.28 -11.57
C VAL A 34 -21.58 8.41 -10.48
N LEU A 35 -21.34 9.62 -9.97
CA LEU A 35 -20.40 9.83 -8.86
C LEU A 35 -20.89 9.13 -7.59
N GLU A 36 -22.18 9.19 -7.31
CA GLU A 36 -22.79 8.52 -6.17
C GLU A 36 -22.78 7.00 -6.33
N GLN A 37 -23.05 6.48 -7.52
CA GLN A 37 -22.95 5.06 -7.86
C GLN A 37 -21.51 4.55 -7.79
N LEU A 38 -20.52 5.33 -8.26
CA LEU A 38 -19.10 5.01 -8.12
C LEU A 38 -18.67 5.00 -6.65
N LYS A 39 -19.13 5.98 -5.87
CA LYS A 39 -18.90 6.04 -4.43
C LYS A 39 -19.51 4.85 -3.71
N ILE A 40 -20.78 4.53 -3.96
CA ILE A 40 -21.47 3.37 -3.37
C ILE A 40 -20.79 2.06 -3.78
N LYS A 41 -20.38 1.94 -5.04
CA LYS A 41 -19.64 0.76 -5.54
C LYS A 41 -18.28 0.64 -4.87
N ALA A 42 -17.53 1.73 -4.72
CA ALA A 42 -16.25 1.75 -4.02
C ALA A 42 -16.41 1.41 -2.53
N MET A 43 -17.42 1.99 -1.87
CA MET A 43 -17.77 1.69 -0.48
C MET A 43 -18.18 0.22 -0.28
N LYS A 44 -18.89 -0.36 -1.25
CA LYS A 44 -19.34 -1.76 -1.23
C LYS A 44 -18.25 -2.76 -1.57
N MET A 45 -17.34 -2.43 -2.50
CA MET A 45 -16.19 -3.26 -2.85
C MET A 45 -15.11 -3.24 -1.75
N GLY A 46 -14.98 -2.12 -1.04
CA GLY A 46 -13.93 -1.92 -0.07
C GLY A 46 -12.54 -1.82 -0.71
N PHE A 47 -11.52 -1.66 0.12
CA PHE A 47 -10.12 -1.60 -0.30
C PHE A 47 -9.39 -2.83 0.19
N GLU A 48 -8.52 -3.39 -0.66
CA GLU A 48 -7.56 -4.40 -0.23
C GLU A 48 -6.19 -3.75 -0.04
N PHE A 49 -5.52 -4.08 1.06
CA PHE A 49 -4.15 -3.66 1.34
C PHE A 49 -3.37 -4.82 1.95
N ASN A 50 -2.20 -5.09 1.38
CA ASN A 50 -1.38 -6.23 1.76
C ASN A 50 -0.04 -5.72 2.28
N ILE A 51 0.34 -6.14 3.49
CA ILE A 51 1.61 -5.81 4.13
C ILE A 51 2.36 -7.11 4.36
N MET A 52 3.67 -7.09 4.15
CA MET A 52 4.54 -8.22 4.46
C MET A 52 5.59 -7.77 5.46
N VAL A 53 5.74 -8.50 6.56
CA VAL A 53 6.76 -8.21 7.58
C VAL A 53 7.95 -9.11 7.34
N VAL A 54 9.14 -8.52 7.20
CA VAL A 54 10.36 -9.25 6.81
C VAL A 54 11.53 -8.85 7.69
N GLY A 55 12.36 -9.82 8.08
CA GLY A 55 13.54 -9.61 8.92
C GLY A 55 13.99 -10.87 9.66
N GLN A 56 15.08 -10.75 10.42
CA GLN A 56 15.64 -11.85 11.22
C GLN A 56 14.64 -12.46 12.22
N SER A 57 14.85 -13.72 12.58
CA SER A 57 14.06 -14.34 13.64
C SER A 57 14.30 -13.64 14.98
N GLY A 58 13.32 -13.73 15.88
CA GLY A 58 13.42 -13.12 17.20
C GLY A 58 13.28 -11.60 17.25
N LEU A 59 13.21 -10.86 16.13
CA LEU A 59 12.99 -9.40 16.15
C LEU A 59 11.59 -8.97 16.62
N GLY A 60 10.65 -9.91 16.75
CA GLY A 60 9.26 -9.61 17.16
C GLY A 60 8.33 -9.27 15.99
N LYS A 61 8.58 -9.83 14.80
CA LYS A 61 7.75 -9.66 13.59
C LYS A 61 6.29 -10.05 13.83
N SER A 62 6.04 -11.27 14.27
CA SER A 62 4.69 -11.77 14.56
C SER A 62 4.02 -10.97 15.68
N THR A 63 4.79 -10.52 16.69
CA THR A 63 4.30 -9.60 17.71
C THR A 63 3.84 -8.28 17.09
N MET A 64 4.61 -7.70 16.16
CA MET A 64 4.23 -6.48 15.45
C MET A 64 2.96 -6.64 14.62
N VAL A 65 2.78 -7.79 13.96
CA VAL A 65 1.55 -8.12 13.24
C VAL A 65 0.35 -8.07 14.19
N ASN A 66 0.46 -8.72 15.35
CA ASN A 66 -0.58 -8.68 16.36
C ASN A 66 -0.79 -7.27 16.93
N THR A 67 0.27 -6.49 17.12
CA THR A 67 0.17 -5.08 17.57
C THR A 67 -0.59 -4.24 16.56
N LEU A 68 -0.35 -4.41 15.26
CA LEU A 68 -1.05 -3.69 14.20
C LEU A 68 -2.55 -3.99 14.21
N PHE A 69 -2.90 -5.27 14.36
CA PHE A 69 -4.30 -5.70 14.48
C PHE A 69 -4.93 -5.39 15.83
N LYS A 70 -4.14 -5.16 16.90
CA LYS A 70 -4.62 -4.83 18.25
C LYS A 70 -4.59 -3.33 18.59
N SER A 71 -4.07 -2.47 17.72
CA SER A 71 -4.00 -1.02 17.95
C SER A 71 -5.38 -0.36 17.99
N LYS A 72 -5.75 0.43 19.01
CA LYS A 72 -7.10 0.97 19.34
C LYS A 72 -7.99 1.59 18.23
N MET A 73 -7.50 1.66 17.00
CA MET A 73 -8.20 2.12 15.81
C MET A 73 -9.24 1.14 15.27
N TRP A 74 -9.14 -0.16 15.54
CA TRP A 74 -10.17 -1.14 15.14
C TRP A 74 -11.22 -1.24 16.25
N LYS A 75 -12.47 -0.86 15.93
CA LYS A 75 -13.61 -0.91 16.86
C LYS A 75 -14.14 -2.34 17.11
N SER A 76 -13.58 -3.37 16.46
CA SER A 76 -14.05 -4.76 16.54
C SER A 76 -13.08 -5.66 17.28
N THR A 77 -13.13 -5.69 18.61
CA THR A 77 -12.31 -6.60 19.42
C THR A 77 -12.56 -8.06 19.02
N LEU A 78 -11.51 -8.75 18.58
CA LEU A 78 -11.49 -10.20 18.37
C LEU A 78 -11.22 -10.88 19.71
N PRO A 79 -11.99 -11.91 20.09
CA PRO A 79 -11.68 -12.69 21.28
C PRO A 79 -10.49 -13.62 20.99
N GLY A 80 -9.45 -13.51 21.81
CA GLY A 80 -8.51 -14.61 22.02
C GLY A 80 -7.39 -14.79 20.97
N LEU A 81 -6.29 -14.05 21.15
CA LEU A 81 -4.98 -14.52 20.70
C LEU A 81 -3.92 -14.07 21.72
N GLY A 82 -3.80 -14.86 22.80
CA GLY A 82 -2.81 -14.73 23.87
C GLY A 82 -1.91 -15.98 23.96
N VAL A 83 -1.77 -16.72 22.86
CA VAL A 83 -0.89 -17.89 22.79
C VAL A 83 0.52 -17.41 22.48
N PRO A 84 1.56 -17.90 23.20
CA PRO A 84 2.96 -17.67 22.83
C PRO A 84 3.17 -18.09 21.37
N MET A 85 3.64 -17.17 20.53
CA MET A 85 3.81 -17.44 19.11
C MET A 85 5.04 -18.33 18.90
N PRO A 86 4.89 -19.55 18.33
CA PRO A 86 6.04 -20.37 17.95
C PRO A 86 6.83 -19.70 16.83
N GLN A 87 8.06 -20.15 16.60
CA GLN A 87 8.85 -19.65 15.47
C GLN A 87 8.11 -19.91 14.15
N THR A 88 7.92 -18.85 13.36
CA THR A 88 7.28 -18.94 12.04
C THR A 88 8.17 -19.74 11.09
N LEU A 89 7.79 -20.98 10.77
CA LEU A 89 8.52 -21.88 9.86
C LEU A 89 8.12 -21.71 8.38
N GLN A 90 6.94 -21.13 8.13
CA GLN A 90 6.35 -20.95 6.81
C GLN A 90 5.66 -19.60 6.71
N LEU A 91 5.48 -19.11 5.47
CA LEU A 91 4.76 -17.87 5.19
C LEU A 91 3.30 -17.98 5.69
N GLN A 92 2.88 -17.10 6.61
CA GLN A 92 1.53 -17.10 7.16
C GLN A 92 0.85 -15.75 6.90
N SER A 93 -0.24 -15.73 6.14
CA SER A 93 -1.05 -14.54 5.90
C SER A 93 -2.28 -14.51 6.80
N VAL A 94 -2.45 -13.42 7.55
CA VAL A 94 -3.63 -13.15 8.38
C VAL A 94 -4.39 -11.99 7.74
N THR A 95 -5.67 -12.22 7.39
CA THR A 95 -6.53 -11.18 6.82
C THR A 95 -7.58 -10.74 7.81
N HIS A 96 -7.73 -9.43 7.98
CA HIS A 96 -8.74 -8.80 8.80
C HIS A 96 -9.51 -7.74 8.00
N ILE A 97 -10.83 -7.68 8.16
CA ILE A 97 -11.66 -6.65 7.53
C ILE A 97 -11.92 -5.57 8.58
N ILE A 98 -11.39 -4.39 8.34
CA ILE A 98 -11.52 -3.21 9.18
C ILE A 98 -12.57 -2.30 8.55
N GLU A 99 -13.45 -1.70 9.35
CA GLU A 99 -14.41 -0.72 8.87
C GLU A 99 -14.19 0.62 9.56
N GLU A 100 -13.86 1.66 8.79
CA GLU A 100 -13.67 3.03 9.29
C GLU A 100 -14.55 3.96 8.46
N ASN A 101 -15.44 4.73 9.12
CA ASN A 101 -16.36 5.69 8.48
C ASN A 101 -17.19 5.11 7.31
N GLY A 102 -17.62 3.85 7.41
CA GLY A 102 -18.43 3.16 6.39
C GLY A 102 -17.61 2.61 5.21
N VAL A 103 -16.27 2.75 5.26
CA VAL A 103 -15.35 2.18 4.28
C VAL A 103 -14.75 0.89 4.85
N LYS A 104 -14.84 -0.21 4.09
CA LYS A 104 -14.27 -1.50 4.45
C LYS A 104 -12.86 -1.63 3.87
N LEU A 105 -11.86 -1.84 4.72
CA LEU A 105 -10.48 -2.16 4.37
C LEU A 105 -10.19 -3.63 4.73
N LYS A 106 -9.98 -4.47 3.72
CA LYS A 106 -9.44 -5.82 3.88
C LYS A 106 -7.92 -5.72 3.97
N LEU A 107 -7.41 -5.73 5.20
CA LEU A 107 -5.98 -5.72 5.51
C LEU A 107 -5.46 -7.15 5.63
N THR A 108 -4.53 -7.53 4.76
CA THR A 108 -3.79 -8.80 4.87
C THR A 108 -2.38 -8.51 5.33
N VAL A 109 -1.96 -9.13 6.43
CA VAL A 109 -0.58 -9.07 6.91
C VAL A 109 0.05 -10.44 6.79
N THR A 110 1.12 -10.53 6.02
CA THR A 110 1.88 -11.75 5.78
C THR A 110 3.14 -11.76 6.64
N ASP A 111 3.18 -12.67 7.61
CA ASP A 111 4.37 -12.94 8.41
C ASP A 111 5.31 -13.89 7.65
N THR A 112 6.60 -13.57 7.67
CA THR A 112 7.63 -14.34 6.99
C THR A 112 8.52 -15.07 8.01
N PRO A 113 9.02 -16.28 7.68
CA PRO A 113 10.04 -16.92 8.49
C PRO A 113 11.28 -16.02 8.60
N GLY A 114 11.94 -16.07 9.77
CA GLY A 114 13.17 -15.31 9.98
C GLY A 114 14.31 -15.81 9.09
N PHE A 115 15.12 -14.89 8.59
CA PHE A 115 16.34 -15.20 7.84
C PHE A 115 17.58 -14.63 8.54
N GLY A 116 18.74 -15.26 8.35
CA GLY A 116 20.00 -14.77 8.92
C GLY A 116 20.15 -15.02 10.42
N ASP A 117 19.64 -16.17 10.90
CA ASP A 117 19.83 -16.63 12.29
C ASP A 117 21.21 -17.29 12.52
N GLN A 118 21.94 -17.55 11.44
CA GLN A 118 23.31 -18.05 11.47
C GLN A 118 24.25 -16.84 11.30
N ILE A 119 25.06 -16.56 12.33
CA ILE A 119 26.17 -15.58 12.44
C ILE A 119 25.82 -14.23 13.13
N ASN A 120 26.73 -13.84 14.03
CA ASN A 120 26.64 -12.78 15.06
C ASN A 120 26.50 -11.33 14.54
N ASN A 121 25.93 -10.49 15.40
CA ASN A 121 25.48 -9.11 15.18
C ASN A 121 26.59 -8.06 15.34
N ASP A 122 26.79 -7.24 14.31
CA ASP A 122 27.53 -5.97 14.41
C ASP A 122 26.60 -4.76 14.37
N LYS A 123 27.06 -3.63 14.92
CA LYS A 123 26.33 -2.35 15.16
C LYS A 123 25.98 -1.55 13.89
N CYS A 124 25.90 -2.22 12.74
CA CYS A 124 25.74 -1.66 11.40
C CYS A 124 24.69 -2.46 10.60
N LEU A 125 24.19 -1.95 9.47
CA LEU A 125 23.41 -2.81 8.57
C LEU A 125 24.29 -3.99 8.15
N ARG A 126 23.80 -5.21 8.39
CA ARG A 126 24.56 -6.42 8.03
C ARG A 126 24.66 -6.47 6.50
N PRO A 127 25.76 -6.96 5.93
CA PRO A 127 25.86 -7.15 4.48
C PRO A 127 24.68 -7.95 3.90
N LEU A 128 24.17 -8.92 4.68
CA LEU A 128 22.97 -9.67 4.35
C LEU A 128 21.73 -8.78 4.24
N ASP A 129 21.53 -7.84 5.18
CA ASP A 129 20.39 -6.93 5.16
C ASP A 129 20.52 -5.92 4.00
N ILE A 130 21.74 -5.48 3.67
CA ILE A 130 22.00 -4.58 2.53
C ILE A 130 21.61 -5.25 1.21
N GLU A 131 22.15 -6.45 0.94
CA GLU A 131 21.82 -7.21 -0.28
C GLU A 131 20.33 -7.52 -0.36
N PHE A 132 19.72 -7.86 0.78
CA PHE A 132 18.30 -8.15 0.86
C PHE A 132 17.43 -6.93 0.54
N LEU A 133 17.74 -5.77 1.15
CA LEU A 133 17.04 -4.51 0.90
C LEU A 133 17.23 -4.04 -0.56
N GLN A 134 18.44 -4.16 -1.11
CA GLN A 134 18.72 -3.83 -2.50
C GLN A 134 17.87 -4.63 -3.48
N ARG A 135 17.64 -5.92 -3.21
CA ARG A 135 16.77 -6.77 -4.04
C ARG A 135 15.30 -6.43 -3.85
N LEU A 136 14.85 -6.17 -2.63
CA LEU A 136 13.45 -5.87 -2.34
C LEU A 136 13.01 -4.50 -2.87
N CYS A 137 13.80 -3.44 -2.71
CA CYS A 137 13.43 -2.10 -3.16
C CYS A 137 13.17 -2.00 -4.67
N ARG A 138 13.66 -2.97 -5.47
CA ARG A 138 13.42 -3.05 -6.92
C ARG A 138 12.04 -3.58 -7.30
N THR A 139 11.37 -4.30 -6.39
CA THR A 139 10.15 -5.04 -6.68
C THR A 139 8.98 -4.70 -5.77
N VAL A 140 9.25 -4.12 -4.60
CA VAL A 140 8.23 -3.76 -3.61
C VAL A 140 8.60 -2.46 -2.90
N ASN A 141 7.58 -1.80 -2.34
CA ASN A 141 7.79 -0.67 -1.43
C ASN A 141 8.31 -1.18 -0.09
N VAL A 142 9.42 -0.60 0.37
CA VAL A 142 10.09 -1.01 1.61
C VAL A 142 10.12 0.14 2.61
N VAL A 143 9.60 -0.10 3.81
CA VAL A 143 9.67 0.83 4.94
C VAL A 143 10.55 0.18 6.02
N PRO A 144 11.80 0.64 6.23
CA PRO A 144 12.69 0.04 7.21
C PRO A 144 12.32 0.48 8.63
N VAL A 145 12.51 -0.43 9.58
CA VAL A 145 12.04 -0.31 10.95
C VAL A 145 13.09 -0.89 11.90
N ILE A 146 13.40 -0.17 12.98
CA ILE A 146 14.23 -0.67 14.09
C ILE A 146 13.30 -1.41 15.05
N ALA A 147 13.40 -2.74 15.04
CA ALA A 147 12.64 -3.60 15.94
C ALA A 147 13.20 -3.58 17.37
N ARG A 148 12.36 -3.91 18.36
CA ARG A 148 12.71 -3.94 19.80
C ARG A 148 13.44 -2.68 20.27
N ALA A 149 12.93 -1.52 19.87
CA ALA A 149 13.54 -0.24 20.20
C ALA A 149 13.60 0.04 21.71
N ASP A 150 12.85 -0.70 22.53
CA ASP A 150 12.93 -0.71 24.00
C ASP A 150 14.27 -1.22 24.55
N SER A 151 15.07 -1.89 23.71
CA SER A 151 16.40 -2.38 24.08
C SER A 151 17.51 -1.33 23.94
N LEU A 152 17.21 -0.16 23.36
CA LEU A 152 18.16 0.92 23.10
C LEU A 152 17.77 2.17 23.90
N THR A 153 18.75 2.94 24.37
CA THR A 153 18.46 4.29 24.89
C THR A 153 18.05 5.24 23.77
N ILE A 154 17.53 6.42 24.12
CA ILE A 154 17.12 7.42 23.13
C ILE A 154 18.33 7.87 22.29
N GLU A 155 19.49 8.05 22.93
CA GLU A 155 20.74 8.45 22.27
C GLU A 155 21.26 7.36 21.35
N GLU A 156 21.24 6.10 21.81
CA GLU A 156 21.67 4.94 21.01
C GLU A 156 20.79 4.74 19.80
N ARG A 157 19.47 4.88 19.97
CA ARG A 157 18.48 4.81 18.90
C ARG A 157 18.73 5.88 17.84
N GLU A 158 18.98 7.12 18.24
CA GLU A 158 19.27 8.21 17.30
C GLU A 158 20.61 8.01 16.58
N ALA A 159 21.63 7.55 17.29
CA ALA A 159 22.92 7.22 16.68
C ALA A 159 22.78 6.07 15.67
N PHE A 160 22.00 5.04 16.02
CA PHE A 160 21.74 3.89 15.14
C PHE A 160 20.91 4.28 13.92
N ARG A 161 19.88 5.11 14.08
CA ARG A 161 19.10 5.68 12.96
C ARG A 161 20.01 6.42 11.97
N ARG A 162 20.90 7.28 12.47
CA ARG A 162 21.83 8.03 11.63
C ARG A 162 22.79 7.12 10.86
N ARG A 163 23.27 6.03 11.47
CA ARG A 163 24.10 5.02 10.80
C ARG A 163 23.32 4.31 9.69
N ILE A 164 22.12 3.80 9.99
CA ILE A 164 21.28 3.14 8.97
C ILE A 164 20.98 4.09 7.80
N GLN A 165 20.63 5.35 8.07
CA GLN A 165 20.39 6.35 7.02
C GLN A 165 21.64 6.65 6.18
N HIS A 166 22.83 6.57 6.77
CA HIS A 166 24.08 6.69 6.04
C HIS A 166 24.31 5.46 5.15
N ASP A 167 24.14 4.26 5.69
CA ASP A 167 24.33 3.00 4.96
C ASP A 167 23.35 2.87 3.78
N LEU A 168 22.07 3.23 3.96
CA LEU A 168 21.07 3.24 2.89
C LEU A 168 21.49 4.16 1.73
N ARG A 169 22.06 5.33 2.05
CA ARG A 169 22.57 6.28 1.05
C ARG A 169 23.82 5.78 0.36
N ALA A 170 24.76 5.21 1.12
CA ALA A 170 26.01 4.68 0.58
C ALA A 170 25.79 3.52 -0.40
N HIS A 171 24.74 2.71 -0.17
CA HIS A 171 24.41 1.54 -0.99
C HIS A 171 23.30 1.79 -2.02
N CYS A 172 22.91 3.05 -2.23
CA CYS A 172 21.83 3.47 -3.15
C CYS A 172 20.51 2.71 -2.95
N ILE A 173 20.13 2.49 -1.69
CA ILE A 173 18.88 1.83 -1.33
C ILE A 173 17.78 2.88 -1.18
N GLU A 174 16.89 2.93 -2.16
CA GLU A 174 15.73 3.83 -2.14
C GLU A 174 14.56 3.18 -1.40
N VAL A 175 14.35 3.62 -0.16
CA VAL A 175 13.21 3.21 0.66
C VAL A 175 12.02 4.13 0.44
N TYR A 176 10.83 3.64 0.75
CA TYR A 176 9.60 4.41 0.66
C TYR A 176 9.55 5.50 1.75
N PRO A 177 9.07 6.73 1.46
CA PRO A 177 8.67 7.25 0.13
C PRO A 177 9.90 7.63 -0.72
N GLN A 178 9.98 7.17 -1.98
CA GLN A 178 11.12 7.46 -2.86
C GLN A 178 11.04 8.90 -3.42
N LYS A 179 12.19 9.59 -3.47
CA LYS A 179 12.27 11.00 -3.93
C LYS A 179 11.81 11.21 -5.37
N CYS A 180 11.94 10.19 -6.20
CA CYS A 180 11.54 10.22 -7.60
C CYS A 180 10.01 10.21 -7.81
N PHE A 181 9.23 9.90 -6.76
CA PHE A 181 7.77 9.88 -6.81
C PHE A 181 7.13 11.08 -6.09
N ASP A 182 7.90 12.09 -5.69
CA ASP A 182 7.33 13.34 -5.18
C ASP A 182 6.70 14.11 -6.35
N GLU A 183 5.37 14.18 -6.43
CA GLU A 183 4.66 14.84 -7.55
C GLU A 183 4.75 16.37 -7.48
N ASP A 184 4.53 16.93 -6.28
CA ASP A 184 4.54 18.37 -6.05
C ASP A 184 5.42 18.82 -4.87
N ILE A 185 5.45 20.13 -4.62
CA ILE A 185 6.25 20.73 -3.53
C ILE A 185 5.70 20.32 -2.16
N ASN A 186 4.38 20.17 -2.01
CA ASN A 186 3.76 19.79 -0.74
C ASN A 186 4.11 18.34 -0.39
N ASP A 187 4.03 17.45 -1.37
CA ASP A 187 4.43 16.04 -1.24
C ASP A 187 5.90 15.92 -0.90
N ARG A 188 6.75 16.69 -1.58
CA ARG A 188 8.19 16.74 -1.26
C ARG A 188 8.44 17.15 0.19
N ILE A 189 7.71 18.14 0.70
CA ILE A 189 7.84 18.60 2.10
C ILE A 189 7.32 17.55 3.07
N LEU A 190 6.17 16.93 2.79
CA LEU A 190 5.57 15.89 3.62
C LEU A 190 6.47 14.64 3.68
N ASN A 191 6.89 14.15 2.52
CA ASN A 191 7.74 12.98 2.38
C ASN A 191 9.13 13.22 2.97
N SER A 192 9.68 14.44 2.90
CA SER A 192 10.95 14.77 3.58
C SER A 192 10.86 14.56 5.09
N LYS A 193 9.77 15.01 5.74
CA LYS A 193 9.57 14.82 7.19
C LYS A 193 9.49 13.34 7.57
N ILE A 194 8.93 12.51 6.70
CA ILE A 194 8.84 11.06 6.90
C ILE A 194 10.22 10.43 6.74
N ARG A 195 10.95 10.76 5.67
CA ARG A 195 12.31 10.26 5.40
C ARG A 195 13.27 10.55 6.54
N ASP A 196 13.16 11.72 7.18
CA ASP A 196 14.01 12.08 8.33
C ASP A 196 13.78 11.18 9.55
N ARG A 197 12.58 10.63 9.71
CA ARG A 197 12.20 9.73 10.81
C ARG A 197 12.50 8.26 10.51
N ILE A 198 12.71 7.90 9.25
CA ILE A 198 12.99 6.54 8.82
C ILE A 198 14.47 6.18 9.09
N PRO A 199 14.79 5.01 9.66
CA PRO A 199 13.86 3.97 10.11
C PRO A 199 13.10 4.30 11.41
N PHE A 200 11.83 3.89 11.47
CA PHE A 200 11.00 4.04 12.67
C PHE A 200 11.45 3.07 13.76
N ALA A 201 11.63 3.55 14.99
CA ALA A 201 11.95 2.67 16.10
C ALA A 201 10.68 2.27 16.86
N VAL A 202 10.36 0.98 16.78
CA VAL A 202 9.07 0.44 17.17
C VAL A 202 9.22 -0.60 18.27
N VAL A 203 8.16 -0.74 19.05
CA VAL A 203 8.03 -1.76 20.08
C VAL A 203 6.72 -2.49 19.80
N GLY A 204 6.76 -3.81 19.74
CA GLY A 204 5.58 -4.65 19.62
C GLY A 204 5.03 -5.02 21.01
N ALA A 205 3.71 -5.04 21.14
CA ALA A 205 3.01 -5.57 22.30
C ALA A 205 1.81 -6.43 21.87
N ASP A 206 1.59 -7.51 22.61
CA ASP A 206 0.49 -8.46 22.44
C ASP A 206 -0.51 -8.40 23.59
N GLN A 207 -0.17 -7.71 24.68
CA GLN A 207 -0.97 -7.57 25.90
C GLN A 207 -1.47 -6.15 26.09
N GLU A 208 -2.69 -6.06 26.61
CA GLU A 208 -3.28 -4.81 27.07
C GLU A 208 -3.08 -4.66 28.59
N HIS A 209 -2.82 -3.44 29.01
CA HIS A 209 -2.63 -3.10 30.42
C HIS A 209 -3.45 -1.86 30.77
N LEU A 210 -3.91 -1.77 32.03
CA LEU A 210 -4.61 -0.61 32.53
C LEU A 210 -3.60 0.43 33.02
N VAL A 211 -3.51 1.57 32.32
CA VAL A 211 -2.65 2.70 32.70
C VAL A 211 -3.52 3.96 32.77
N ASN A 212 -3.50 4.66 33.91
CA ASN A 212 -4.29 5.88 34.13
C ASN A 212 -5.79 5.71 33.79
N GLY A 213 -6.38 4.57 34.18
CA GLY A 213 -7.78 4.24 33.95
C GLY A 213 -8.14 3.88 32.50
N ARG A 214 -7.16 3.79 31.59
CA ARG A 214 -7.37 3.40 30.18
C ARG A 214 -6.69 2.08 29.87
N CYS A 215 -7.38 1.18 29.18
CA CYS A 215 -6.76 -0.01 28.61
C CYS A 215 -5.87 0.42 27.43
N VAL A 216 -4.57 0.15 27.55
CA VAL A 216 -3.57 0.52 26.55
C VAL A 216 -2.77 -0.71 26.15
N LEU A 217 -2.49 -0.84 24.86
CA LEU A 217 -1.60 -1.87 24.36
C LEU A 217 -0.17 -1.54 24.79
N GLY A 218 0.49 -2.45 25.50
CA GLY A 218 1.79 -2.15 26.09
C GLY A 218 2.58 -3.38 26.47
N ARG A 219 3.89 -3.18 26.62
CA ARG A 219 4.83 -4.23 27.04
C ARG A 219 5.20 -4.00 28.50
N LYS A 220 4.84 -4.94 29.38
CA LYS A 220 5.23 -4.90 30.80
C LYS A 220 6.68 -5.34 30.97
N THR A 221 7.50 -4.45 31.52
CA THR A 221 8.87 -4.73 31.98
C THR A 221 8.90 -4.72 33.51
N LYS A 222 10.04 -5.05 34.14
CA LYS A 222 10.16 -4.88 35.62
C LYS A 222 10.27 -3.40 36.05
N TRP A 223 10.43 -2.46 35.12
CA TRP A 223 10.65 -1.03 35.35
C TRP A 223 9.38 -0.21 35.09
N GLY A 224 8.42 -0.77 34.37
CA GLY A 224 7.18 -0.09 34.01
C GLY A 224 6.52 -0.71 32.78
N ILE A 225 5.47 -0.04 32.32
CA ILE A 225 4.70 -0.45 31.14
C ILE A 225 5.06 0.48 29.98
N ILE A 226 5.57 -0.10 28.90
CA ILE A 226 5.85 0.63 27.67
C ILE A 226 4.57 0.65 26.83
N GLU A 227 3.85 1.76 26.85
CA GLU A 227 2.69 1.99 25.99
C GLU A 227 3.13 2.09 24.52
N VAL A 228 2.66 1.18 23.66
CA VAL A 228 3.10 1.11 22.26
C VAL A 228 2.46 2.20 21.39
N GLU A 229 1.29 2.71 21.78
CA GLU A 229 0.63 3.79 21.04
C GLU A 229 1.06 5.19 21.47
N ASN A 230 1.94 5.29 22.45
CA ASN A 230 2.40 6.56 22.99
C ASN A 230 3.67 7.01 22.26
N MET A 231 3.62 8.17 21.61
CA MET A 231 4.75 8.74 20.87
C MET A 231 5.96 9.07 21.74
N ALA A 232 5.77 9.24 23.06
CA ALA A 232 6.87 9.44 23.99
C ALA A 232 7.67 8.14 24.24
N HIS A 233 7.07 6.97 23.99
CA HIS A 233 7.70 5.68 24.24
C HIS A 233 8.26 5.05 22.96
N CYS A 234 7.51 5.08 21.85
CA CYS A 234 8.00 4.54 20.58
C CYS A 234 7.34 5.22 19.36
N GLU A 235 7.90 4.98 18.17
CA GLU A 235 7.40 5.55 16.91
C GLU A 235 6.41 4.61 16.19
N PHE A 236 5.87 3.60 16.88
CA PHE A 236 4.83 2.74 16.30
C PHE A 236 3.61 3.52 15.77
N PRO A 237 3.11 4.59 16.43
CA PRO A 237 2.01 5.40 15.89
C PRO A 237 2.33 5.98 14.50
N LEU A 238 3.58 6.40 14.27
CA LEU A 238 4.01 6.94 12.98
C LEU A 238 3.98 5.88 11.88
N LEU A 239 4.48 4.67 12.18
CA LEU A 239 4.44 3.55 11.23
C LEU A 239 3.00 3.17 10.88
N ARG A 240 2.13 3.04 11.90
CA ARG A 240 0.71 2.71 11.71
C ARG A 240 -0.01 3.75 10.86
N ASP A 241 0.17 5.04 11.19
CA ASP A 241 -0.53 6.13 10.52
C ASP A 241 0.02 6.37 9.08
N LEU A 242 1.28 6.02 8.82
CA LEU A 242 1.82 5.93 7.46
C LEU A 242 1.11 4.83 6.67
N LEU A 243 1.09 3.60 7.18
CA LEU A 243 0.60 2.43 6.45
C LEU A 243 -0.91 2.41 6.23
N ILE A 244 -1.70 2.85 7.22
CA ILE A 244 -3.16 2.65 7.22
C ILE A 244 -3.93 3.94 6.96
N ARG A 245 -3.35 5.13 7.21
CA ARG A 245 -4.08 6.39 7.10
C ARG A 245 -3.62 7.28 5.95
N SER A 246 -2.38 7.73 6.03
CA SER A 246 -1.90 8.83 5.20
C SER A 246 -1.41 8.37 3.83
N HIS A 247 -0.67 7.27 3.77
CA HIS A 247 0.06 6.86 2.57
C HIS A 247 -0.42 5.53 1.97
N LEU A 248 -1.57 5.02 2.43
CA LEU A 248 -2.11 3.74 1.96
C LEU A 248 -2.35 3.76 0.44
N GLN A 249 -2.94 4.85 -0.06
CA GLN A 249 -3.28 4.97 -1.48
C GLN A 249 -2.01 5.13 -2.33
N ASP A 250 -1.10 6.02 -1.95
CA ASP A 250 0.19 6.21 -2.64
C ASP A 250 1.02 4.92 -2.71
N LEU A 251 1.10 4.16 -1.61
CA LEU A 251 1.74 2.85 -1.58
C LEU A 251 1.13 1.88 -2.61
N LYS A 252 -0.19 1.91 -2.79
CA LYS A 252 -0.88 1.07 -3.78
C LYS A 252 -0.61 1.56 -5.20
N ASP A 253 -0.63 2.86 -5.42
CA ASP A 253 -0.42 3.46 -6.74
C ASP A 253 1.01 3.20 -7.24
N ILE A 254 2.03 3.36 -6.39
CA ILE A 254 3.40 2.98 -6.74
C ILE A 254 3.50 1.47 -6.99
N THR A 255 2.85 0.64 -6.18
CA THR A 255 2.87 -0.82 -6.40
C THR A 255 2.25 -1.22 -7.73
N HIS A 256 1.14 -0.59 -8.11
CA HIS A 256 0.43 -0.90 -9.35
C HIS A 256 1.12 -0.32 -10.58
N ASN A 257 1.48 0.97 -10.54
CA ASN A 257 1.95 1.71 -11.71
C ASN A 257 3.46 1.55 -11.94
N VAL A 258 4.24 1.23 -10.90
CA VAL A 258 5.70 1.07 -11.00
C VAL A 258 6.07 -0.40 -10.87
N HIS A 259 5.87 -1.00 -9.69
CA HIS A 259 6.41 -2.33 -9.41
C HIS A 259 5.75 -3.43 -10.27
N TYR A 260 4.42 -3.44 -10.34
CA TYR A 260 3.68 -4.39 -11.15
C TYR A 260 3.88 -4.15 -12.64
N GLU A 261 3.92 -2.89 -13.10
CA GLU A 261 4.14 -2.59 -14.51
C GLU A 261 5.55 -2.99 -14.96
N ASN A 262 6.58 -2.74 -14.14
CA ASN A 262 7.95 -3.21 -14.39
C ASN A 262 7.99 -4.74 -14.54
N TYR A 263 7.31 -5.46 -13.63
CA TYR A 263 7.19 -6.91 -13.72
C TYR A 263 6.42 -7.36 -14.98
N ARG A 264 5.33 -6.67 -15.33
CA ARG A 264 4.52 -6.96 -16.52
C ARG A 264 5.34 -6.84 -17.79
N VAL A 265 6.07 -5.73 -17.96
CA VAL A 265 6.97 -5.49 -19.10
C VAL A 265 8.04 -6.58 -19.17
N PHE A 266 8.69 -6.89 -18.05
CA PHE A 266 9.70 -7.95 -17.99
C PHE A 266 9.16 -9.32 -18.41
N ARG A 267 7.98 -9.70 -17.93
CA ARG A 267 7.33 -10.99 -18.26
C ARG A 267 6.87 -11.07 -19.71
N LEU A 268 6.31 -10.00 -20.26
CA LEU A 268 5.90 -9.94 -21.65
C LEU A 268 7.11 -10.08 -22.58
N ASN A 269 8.21 -9.37 -22.30
CA ASN A 269 9.43 -9.47 -23.09
C ASN A 269 10.05 -10.89 -23.06
N GLN A 270 9.99 -11.59 -21.92
CA GLN A 270 10.41 -12.99 -21.85
C GLN A 270 9.51 -13.92 -22.67
N SER A 271 8.20 -13.68 -22.69
CA SER A 271 7.27 -14.50 -23.47
C SER A 271 7.48 -14.36 -24.99
N HIS A 272 7.95 -13.20 -25.45
CA HIS A 272 8.37 -12.99 -26.84
C HIS A 272 9.73 -13.65 -27.18
N ALA A 273 10.50 -14.09 -26.18
CA ALA A 273 11.79 -14.74 -26.35
C ALA A 273 11.73 -16.29 -26.27
N LEU A 274 10.55 -16.88 -26.06
CA LEU A 274 10.38 -18.33 -26.26
C LEU A 274 10.61 -18.65 -27.74
N PRO A 275 11.39 -19.70 -28.08
CA PRO A 275 11.50 -20.14 -29.46
C PRO A 275 10.08 -20.42 -29.95
N ARG A 276 9.73 -19.91 -31.14
CA ARG A 276 8.47 -20.23 -31.81
C ARG A 276 8.25 -21.73 -31.67
N GLY A 277 7.23 -22.13 -30.91
CA GLY A 277 6.82 -23.52 -30.81
C GLY A 277 6.51 -24.07 -32.21
N PRO A 278 6.54 -25.41 -32.37
CA PRO A 278 6.40 -26.02 -33.68
C PRO A 278 5.01 -25.75 -34.28
N GLY A 279 4.97 -24.96 -35.35
CA GLY A 279 4.26 -25.31 -36.58
C GLY A 279 2.76 -25.06 -36.72
N TRP A 280 2.05 -24.37 -35.81
CA TRP A 280 0.59 -24.17 -35.99
C TRP A 280 0.11 -22.77 -35.60
N VAL A 281 0.58 -21.73 -36.29
CA VAL A 281 -0.19 -20.56 -36.77
C VAL A 281 0.78 -19.64 -37.51
N ASN A 282 1.05 -19.95 -38.78
CA ASN A 282 1.66 -18.98 -39.69
C ASN A 282 0.53 -18.06 -40.20
N LEU A 283 0.29 -16.95 -39.49
CA LEU A 283 -0.20 -15.76 -40.18
C LEU A 283 1.00 -15.24 -40.97
N ALA A 284 0.97 -15.46 -42.29
CA ALA A 284 2.03 -15.02 -43.19
C ALA A 284 2.28 -13.51 -43.02
N PRO A 285 3.53 -13.04 -42.93
CA PRO A 285 3.82 -11.63 -43.11
C PRO A 285 3.46 -11.26 -44.55
N ALA A 286 2.77 -10.13 -44.73
CA ALA A 286 2.58 -9.54 -46.05
C ALA A 286 3.95 -9.32 -46.72
N PRO A 287 4.08 -9.57 -48.04
CA PRO A 287 5.36 -9.41 -48.72
C PRO A 287 5.80 -7.95 -48.66
N ALA A 288 7.04 -7.74 -48.23
CA ALA A 288 7.69 -6.44 -48.25
C ALA A 288 8.06 -6.09 -49.70
N ASP A 289 7.46 -5.04 -50.23
CA ASP A 289 7.94 -4.40 -51.45
C ASP A 289 9.32 -3.79 -51.20
N LEU A 290 10.27 -4.22 -52.02
CA LEU A 290 11.60 -3.64 -52.14
C LEU A 290 11.46 -2.27 -52.80
N THR A 291 11.77 -1.19 -52.08
CA THR A 291 12.58 -0.03 -52.54
C THR A 291 12.44 1.15 -51.57
N ALA A 292 13.47 1.39 -50.74
CA ALA A 292 13.92 2.72 -50.33
C ALA A 292 15.04 2.59 -49.28
N THR A 293 16.27 2.79 -49.71
CA THR A 293 17.43 3.03 -48.83
C THR A 293 17.26 4.34 -48.05
N PRO A 294 17.43 4.38 -46.72
CA PRO A 294 17.63 5.63 -45.99
C PRO A 294 19.12 5.98 -45.90
N GLY A 295 19.47 7.20 -46.33
CA GLY A 295 20.79 7.79 -46.13
C GLY A 295 21.05 8.16 -44.65
N PRO A 296 22.29 8.52 -44.30
CA PRO A 296 22.70 8.66 -42.90
C PRO A 296 22.14 9.96 -42.29
N TRP A 297 21.34 9.82 -41.23
CA TRP A 297 20.85 10.94 -40.43
C TRP A 297 21.96 11.42 -39.48
N LYS A 298 22.54 12.59 -39.77
CA LYS A 298 23.36 13.35 -38.81
C LYS A 298 22.45 13.85 -37.68
N VAL A 299 22.63 13.31 -36.48
CA VAL A 299 22.16 13.95 -35.24
C VAL A 299 23.20 14.99 -34.85
N ARG A 300 22.86 16.27 -35.00
CA ARG A 300 23.68 17.41 -34.59
C ARG A 300 23.51 17.60 -33.08
N TRP A 301 24.57 17.26 -32.33
CA TRP A 301 24.74 17.76 -30.97
C TRP A 301 25.06 19.26 -31.05
N GLN A 302 24.18 20.11 -30.52
CA GLN A 302 24.57 21.46 -30.14
C GLN A 302 25.06 21.40 -28.70
N ALA A 303 26.38 21.36 -28.55
CA ALA A 303 27.05 21.86 -27.38
C ALA A 303 26.88 23.40 -27.39
N HIS A 304 26.30 23.96 -26.35
CA HIS A 304 26.51 25.34 -25.97
C HIS A 304 27.31 25.30 -24.68
N ASP A 305 28.61 25.55 -24.82
CA ASP A 305 29.49 25.90 -23.71
C ASP A 305 30.08 27.28 -24.07
N SER A 306 29.99 28.19 -23.08
CA SER A 306 30.84 29.38 -22.79
C SER A 306 31.11 30.41 -23.92
N SER A 307 31.10 31.73 -23.74
CA SER A 307 31.57 32.58 -22.64
C SER A 307 31.03 34.03 -22.81
N ASP A 308 31.26 34.85 -21.77
CA ASP A 308 31.42 36.31 -21.76
C ASP A 308 30.18 37.22 -21.68
N GLU A 309 29.97 37.81 -20.50
CA GLU A 309 30.01 39.28 -20.37
C GLU A 309 30.53 39.71 -18.98
N GLU A 310 31.55 40.57 -19.03
CA GLU A 310 32.06 41.45 -17.98
C GLU A 310 31.04 42.54 -17.61
N CYS A 311 30.77 42.70 -16.31
CA CYS A 311 30.81 43.96 -15.52
C CYS A 311 30.15 43.75 -14.15
#